data_AF-A0AAW2YVR0-F1
#
_entry.id   AF-A0AAW2YVR0-F1
#
_cell.length_a   1.000
_cell.length_b   1.000
_cell.length_c   1.000
_cell.angle_alpha   90.00
_cell.angle_beta   90.00
_cell.angle_gamma   90.00
#
_symmetry.space_group_name_H-M   'P 1'
#
loop_
_entity.id
_entity.type
_entity.pdbx_description
1 polymer ?
#
loop_
_entity_poly.entity_id
_entity_poly.type
_entity_poly.pdbx_seq_one_letter_code
_entity_poly.pdbx_strand_id
1 'polypeptide(L)'
;AQPIQRVAPNDQDEIAKLKTGDDTVAFFSRAGKNTAVKLVMLNRAEVYTTSYDKLRPVEGLIPSQYSKEFRPYDLVVVPEEEVDSEYFTMSSNGVVHMQPGQPTEFISLSDWMKESTMFNVLRRIKFFKQFLIYKSFRLWYKISRYLKYTKKRAKLARGFFLAKSAFAPSLMLLHSLSYDLQNIPIMDYSNLKRECDIESFREAQKEKRSKESRTFEIKIEAMENILEKLCDNVTARSRVPDMNSTDNIEAYLNGKIPIIEPDEAYTVKKSKSMVEAQKEELERQKALKKAKEEADMLGSFIRVADYMAVESLVTLAKHTLGNFKITLHEKTNILFLVALSFDKNANILFSPSENEILVMFQTNADEIIQAVHQVPRLLYI
;
A
#
# COMPACT_ATOMS: atom_id res chain seq x y z
N ALA A 1 33.70 9.28 -46.26
CA ALA A 1 34.19 7.90 -46.12
C ALA A 1 35.55 7.81 -46.81
N GLN A 2 36.65 7.77 -46.05
CA GLN A 2 37.95 7.40 -46.61
C GLN A 2 37.96 5.88 -46.80
N PRO A 3 38.54 5.36 -47.89
CA PRO A 3 38.56 3.93 -48.14
C PRO A 3 39.42 3.20 -47.11
N ILE A 4 38.86 2.12 -46.56
CA ILE A 4 39.54 1.21 -45.62
C ILE A 4 40.74 0.61 -46.35
N GLN A 5 41.93 0.94 -45.87
CA GLN A 5 43.20 0.45 -46.39
C GLN A 5 43.23 -1.07 -46.19
N ARG A 6 43.36 -1.84 -47.28
CA ARG A 6 43.57 -3.30 -47.24
C ARG A 6 44.73 -3.60 -46.28
N VAL A 7 44.47 -4.47 -45.31
CA VAL A 7 45.43 -4.98 -44.32
C VAL A 7 46.62 -5.59 -45.06
N ALA A 8 47.86 -5.22 -44.68
CA ALA A 8 49.05 -5.77 -45.32
C ALA A 8 49.23 -7.25 -44.90
N PRO A 9 49.78 -8.12 -45.75
CA PRO A 9 49.93 -9.55 -45.44
C PRO A 9 50.69 -9.85 -44.14
N ASN A 10 51.60 -8.96 -43.72
CA ASN A 10 52.36 -9.11 -42.47
C ASN A 10 51.56 -8.73 -41.19
N ASP A 11 50.43 -8.05 -41.32
CA ASP A 11 49.62 -7.62 -40.16
C ASP A 11 48.84 -8.79 -39.55
N GLN A 12 48.38 -9.73 -40.39
CA GLN A 12 47.61 -10.90 -39.93
C GLN A 12 48.48 -11.87 -39.12
N ASP A 13 49.74 -12.06 -39.51
CA ASP A 13 50.69 -12.92 -38.81
C ASP A 13 51.12 -12.35 -37.44
N GLU A 14 51.18 -11.02 -37.32
CA GLU A 14 51.48 -10.33 -36.05
C GLU A 14 50.27 -10.31 -35.12
N ILE A 15 49.06 -10.08 -35.64
CA ILE A 15 47.81 -10.13 -34.86
C ILE A 15 47.52 -11.55 -34.37
N ALA A 16 47.84 -12.58 -35.17
CA ALA A 16 47.65 -13.99 -34.78
C ALA A 16 48.50 -14.42 -33.57
N LYS A 17 49.57 -13.67 -33.24
CA LYS A 17 50.39 -13.89 -32.04
C LYS A 17 49.80 -13.27 -30.78
N LEU A 18 48.89 -12.30 -30.92
CA LEU A 18 48.24 -11.59 -29.82
C LEU A 18 46.99 -12.35 -29.39
N LYS A 19 46.94 -12.82 -28.14
CA LYS A 19 45.79 -13.55 -27.62
C LYS A 19 45.02 -12.75 -26.58
N THR A 20 45.71 -11.93 -25.79
CA THR A 20 45.14 -11.19 -24.66
C THR A 20 45.25 -9.67 -24.82
N GLY A 21 44.46 -8.95 -24.03
CA GLY A 21 44.59 -7.51 -23.88
C GLY A 21 45.99 -7.09 -23.43
N ASP A 22 46.58 -7.82 -22.48
CA ASP A 22 47.93 -7.52 -21.97
C ASP A 22 49.02 -7.74 -23.04
N ASP A 23 48.89 -8.77 -23.88
CA ASP A 23 49.79 -8.98 -25.02
C ASP A 23 49.71 -7.80 -26.01
N THR A 24 48.48 -7.32 -26.24
CA THR A 24 48.20 -6.20 -27.14
C THR A 24 48.77 -4.89 -26.57
N VAL A 25 48.63 -4.65 -25.26
CA VAL A 25 49.27 -3.53 -24.56
C VAL A 25 50.79 -3.62 -24.68
N ALA A 26 51.38 -4.80 -24.44
CA ALA A 26 52.83 -4.99 -24.50
C ALA A 26 53.37 -4.78 -25.93
N PHE A 27 52.62 -5.23 -26.95
CA PHE A 27 52.94 -5.02 -28.35
C PHE A 27 52.98 -3.53 -28.70
N PHE A 28 51.89 -2.80 -28.43
CA PHE A 28 51.82 -1.37 -28.73
C PHE A 28 52.76 -0.51 -27.88
N SER A 29 53.09 -0.94 -26.66
CA SER A 29 54.08 -0.27 -25.81
C SER A 29 55.51 -0.41 -26.33
N ARG A 30 55.85 -1.56 -26.95
CA ARG A 30 57.19 -1.82 -27.49
C ARG A 30 57.39 -1.20 -28.87
N ALA A 31 56.39 -1.31 -29.73
CA ALA A 31 56.53 -0.98 -31.14
C ALA A 31 56.00 0.41 -31.51
N GLY A 32 55.23 1.05 -30.61
CA GLY A 32 54.83 2.45 -30.72
C GLY A 32 53.99 2.75 -31.97
N LYS A 33 54.15 3.95 -32.54
CA LYS A 33 53.41 4.40 -33.75
C LYS A 33 53.96 3.82 -35.06
N ASN A 34 55.07 3.08 -35.01
CA ASN A 34 55.79 2.58 -36.19
C ASN A 34 55.41 1.13 -36.54
N THR A 35 54.32 0.60 -35.99
CA THR A 35 53.78 -0.73 -36.31
C THR A 35 52.93 -0.71 -37.57
N ALA A 36 52.97 -1.81 -38.32
CA ALA A 36 52.06 -2.03 -39.43
C ALA A 36 50.62 -2.30 -38.94
N VAL A 37 50.48 -3.03 -37.82
CA VAL A 37 49.22 -3.19 -37.07
C VAL A 37 48.86 -1.89 -36.37
N LYS A 38 47.73 -1.27 -36.75
CA LYS A 38 47.25 0.00 -36.16
C LYS A 38 46.14 -0.16 -35.14
N LEU A 39 45.37 -1.24 -35.23
CA LEU A 39 44.16 -1.46 -34.44
C LEU A 39 43.97 -2.97 -34.20
N VAL A 40 43.57 -3.31 -32.99
CA VAL A 40 43.19 -4.68 -32.61
C VAL A 40 41.80 -4.64 -31.97
N MET A 41 40.93 -5.57 -32.34
CA MET A 41 39.58 -5.71 -31.77
C MET A 41 39.60 -6.75 -30.64
N LEU A 42 38.94 -6.44 -29.53
CA LEU A 42 38.92 -7.29 -28.35
C LEU A 42 37.52 -7.38 -27.73
N ASN A 43 37.17 -8.55 -27.21
CA ASN A 43 35.96 -8.77 -26.41
C ASN A 43 36.33 -8.98 -24.94
N ARG A 44 35.38 -8.80 -24.02
CA ARG A 44 35.58 -9.17 -22.60
C ARG A 44 35.69 -10.69 -22.47
N ALA A 45 36.67 -11.17 -21.70
CA ALA A 45 36.91 -12.59 -21.50
C ALA A 45 35.70 -13.36 -20.89
N GLU A 46 34.91 -12.68 -20.04
CA GLU A 46 33.69 -13.23 -19.43
C GLU A 46 32.59 -13.54 -20.46
N VAL A 47 32.47 -12.72 -21.51
CA VAL A 47 31.39 -12.83 -22.50
C VAL A 47 31.76 -13.83 -23.59
N TYR A 48 33.01 -13.76 -24.09
CA TYR A 48 33.50 -14.55 -25.23
C TYR A 48 33.48 -16.06 -24.99
N THR A 49 33.68 -16.51 -23.73
CA THR A 49 33.71 -17.93 -23.35
C THR A 49 32.34 -18.59 -23.21
N THR A 50 31.25 -17.83 -23.37
CA THR A 50 29.88 -18.34 -23.28
C THR A 50 29.28 -18.74 -24.63
N SER A 51 29.98 -18.46 -25.74
CA SER A 51 29.60 -18.97 -27.05
C SER A 51 29.97 -20.46 -27.12
N TYR A 52 28.99 -21.30 -27.44
CA TYR A 52 28.98 -22.75 -27.19
C TYR A 52 30.05 -23.58 -27.95
N ASP A 53 30.94 -22.99 -28.75
CA ASP A 53 31.65 -23.75 -29.79
C ASP A 53 33.20 -23.65 -29.80
N LYS A 54 33.85 -22.90 -28.90
CA LYS A 54 35.34 -22.77 -28.96
C LYS A 54 36.01 -22.82 -27.59
N LEU A 55 36.07 -24.02 -27.02
CA LEU A 55 36.94 -24.38 -25.88
C LEU A 55 38.42 -24.49 -26.31
N ARG A 56 39.05 -23.37 -26.71
CA ARG A 56 40.52 -23.29 -26.68
C ARG A 56 40.94 -22.49 -25.44
N PRO A 57 41.57 -23.11 -24.44
CA PRO A 57 42.17 -22.39 -23.33
C PRO A 57 43.23 -21.44 -23.91
N VAL A 58 43.05 -20.13 -23.72
CA VAL A 58 44.13 -19.18 -23.93
C VAL A 58 45.10 -19.38 -22.77
N GLU A 59 46.34 -19.80 -23.05
CA GLU A 59 47.38 -19.97 -22.04
C GLU A 59 47.52 -18.69 -21.20
N GLY A 60 47.37 -18.81 -19.88
CA GLY A 60 47.42 -17.68 -18.93
C GLY A 60 46.07 -17.11 -18.50
N LEU A 61 44.95 -17.46 -19.17
CA LEU A 61 43.59 -17.07 -18.76
C LEU A 61 42.82 -18.29 -18.25
N ILE A 62 42.26 -18.19 -17.05
CA ILE A 62 41.37 -19.23 -16.50
C ILE A 62 40.05 -19.17 -17.30
N PRO A 63 39.58 -20.28 -17.90
CA PRO A 63 38.32 -20.30 -18.65
C PRO A 63 37.17 -19.76 -17.79
N SER A 64 36.50 -18.69 -18.26
CA SER A 64 35.50 -17.95 -17.45
C SER A 64 34.29 -18.80 -17.05
N GLN A 65 34.05 -19.93 -17.73
CA GLN A 65 33.10 -20.96 -17.32
C GLN A 65 33.26 -21.43 -15.85
N TYR A 66 34.44 -21.20 -15.23
CA TYR A 66 34.68 -21.45 -13.80
C TYR A 66 35.02 -20.20 -12.97
N SER A 67 35.26 -19.04 -13.60
CA SER A 67 35.55 -17.79 -12.88
C SER A 67 34.27 -16.97 -12.68
N LYS A 68 33.62 -17.14 -11.52
CA LYS A 68 32.54 -16.26 -11.04
C LYS A 68 33.06 -14.90 -10.53
N GLU A 69 34.30 -14.54 -10.84
CA GLU A 69 34.94 -13.31 -10.38
C GLU A 69 34.84 -12.23 -11.46
N PHE A 70 34.21 -11.10 -11.12
CA PHE A 70 34.14 -9.92 -11.98
C PHE A 70 35.53 -9.36 -12.30
N ARG A 71 35.91 -9.36 -13.59
CA ARG A 71 37.20 -8.90 -14.14
C ARG A 71 36.98 -8.10 -15.44
N PRO A 72 36.66 -6.81 -15.32
CA PRO A 72 36.27 -5.98 -16.47
C PRO A 72 37.42 -5.62 -17.42
N TYR A 73 38.68 -5.77 -17.01
CA TYR A 73 39.88 -5.45 -17.80
C TYR A 73 40.49 -6.67 -18.52
N ASP A 74 39.97 -7.88 -18.26
CA ASP A 74 40.44 -9.10 -18.93
C ASP A 74 39.82 -9.16 -20.33
N LEU A 75 40.63 -8.80 -21.34
CA LEU A 75 40.22 -8.75 -22.75
C LEU A 75 40.87 -9.88 -23.56
N VAL A 76 40.15 -10.38 -24.56
CA VAL A 76 40.62 -11.40 -25.52
C VAL A 76 40.61 -10.81 -26.91
N VAL A 77 41.67 -11.04 -27.68
CA VAL A 77 41.76 -10.59 -29.08
C VAL A 77 40.87 -11.45 -29.96
N VAL A 78 40.06 -10.81 -30.80
CA VAL A 78 39.05 -11.49 -31.61
C VAL A 78 39.09 -10.95 -33.06
N PRO A 79 38.94 -11.80 -34.09
CA PRO A 79 38.77 -11.35 -35.47
C PRO A 79 37.52 -10.50 -35.67
N GLU A 80 37.51 -9.62 -36.68
CA GLU A 80 36.37 -8.72 -36.97
C GLU A 80 35.03 -9.46 -37.13
N GLU A 81 35.05 -10.69 -37.64
CA GLU A 81 33.88 -11.53 -37.86
C GLU A 81 33.23 -12.06 -36.57
N GLU A 82 33.95 -12.05 -35.45
CA GLU A 82 33.55 -12.64 -34.17
C GLU A 82 33.36 -11.59 -33.05
N VAL A 83 33.29 -10.31 -33.41
CA VAL A 83 33.14 -9.20 -32.46
C VAL A 83 31.73 -9.20 -31.85
N ASP A 84 31.67 -9.10 -30.52
CA ASP A 84 30.40 -9.06 -29.78
C ASP A 84 29.72 -7.69 -29.93
N SER A 85 28.44 -7.60 -29.54
CA SER A 85 27.70 -6.32 -29.57
C SER A 85 28.36 -5.24 -28.72
N GLU A 86 29.02 -5.63 -27.63
CA GLU A 86 29.87 -4.77 -26.80
C GLU A 86 31.33 -5.20 -26.99
N TYR A 87 32.19 -4.31 -27.47
CA TYR A 87 33.57 -4.64 -27.80
C TYR A 87 34.53 -3.48 -27.52
N PHE A 88 35.82 -3.78 -27.56
CA PHE A 88 36.90 -2.86 -27.34
C PHE A 88 37.80 -2.80 -28.58
N THR A 89 38.33 -1.63 -28.89
CA THR A 89 39.41 -1.51 -29.88
C THR A 89 40.62 -0.89 -29.21
N MET A 90 41.79 -1.50 -29.39
CA MET A 90 43.03 -1.05 -28.80
C MET A 90 44.02 -0.63 -29.89
N SER A 91 44.67 0.50 -29.67
CA SER A 91 45.69 1.09 -30.54
C SER A 91 46.86 1.63 -29.72
N SER A 92 47.91 2.09 -30.38
CA SER A 92 49.04 2.78 -29.73
C SER A 92 48.65 4.00 -28.91
N ASN A 93 47.50 4.60 -29.20
CA ASN A 93 47.05 5.84 -28.54
C ASN A 93 46.11 5.57 -27.37
N GLY A 94 45.34 4.47 -27.40
CA GLY A 94 44.35 4.19 -26.39
C GLY A 94 43.37 3.08 -26.73
N VAL A 95 42.48 2.85 -25.79
CA VAL A 95 41.41 1.87 -25.81
C VAL A 95 40.09 2.61 -26.01
N VAL A 96 39.31 2.15 -26.97
CA VAL A 96 37.96 2.63 -27.22
C VAL A 96 36.97 1.54 -26.82
N HIS A 97 36.05 1.87 -25.93
CA HIS A 97 34.95 0.99 -25.52
C HIS A 97 33.69 1.34 -26.32
N MET A 98 33.15 0.34 -27.01
CA MET A 98 31.95 0.44 -27.83
C MET A 98 30.83 -0.38 -27.18
N GLN A 99 29.79 0.29 -26.70
CA GLN A 99 28.61 -0.35 -26.12
C GLN A 99 27.33 0.15 -26.81
N PRO A 100 26.41 -0.74 -27.23
CA PRO A 100 25.18 -0.34 -27.90
C PRO A 100 24.34 0.59 -27.01
N GLY A 101 23.98 1.77 -27.54
CA GLY A 101 23.14 2.75 -26.84
C GLY A 101 23.86 3.61 -25.80
N GLN A 102 25.19 3.50 -25.67
CA GLN A 102 26.02 4.41 -24.87
C GLN A 102 27.00 5.18 -25.76
N PRO A 103 27.43 6.39 -25.35
CA PRO A 103 28.51 7.10 -26.03
C PRO A 103 29.79 6.27 -26.03
N THR A 104 30.54 6.34 -27.13
CA THR A 104 31.87 5.74 -27.22
C THR A 104 32.82 6.37 -26.20
N GLU A 105 33.46 5.56 -25.37
CA GLU A 105 34.43 6.02 -24.38
C GLU A 105 35.85 5.77 -24.89
N PHE A 106 36.70 6.80 -24.85
CA PHE A 106 38.12 6.69 -25.18
C PHE A 106 38.96 6.85 -23.91
N ILE A 107 39.87 5.90 -23.68
CA ILE A 107 40.79 5.87 -22.54
C ILE A 107 42.20 5.79 -23.10
N SER A 108 43.12 6.64 -22.61
CA SER A 108 44.52 6.57 -23.04
C SER A 108 45.15 5.22 -22.67
N LEU A 109 46.11 4.73 -23.46
CA LEU A 109 46.72 3.43 -23.17
C LEU A 109 47.39 3.41 -21.79
N SER A 110 48.00 4.53 -21.39
CA SER A 110 48.59 4.73 -20.06
C SER A 110 47.55 4.69 -18.93
N ASP A 111 46.38 5.30 -19.12
CA ASP A 111 45.33 5.29 -18.12
C ASP A 111 44.70 3.90 -18.00
N TRP A 112 44.47 3.21 -19.12
CA TRP A 112 43.98 1.83 -19.14
C TRP A 112 44.89 0.88 -18.35
N MET A 113 46.22 0.97 -18.56
CA MET A 113 47.21 0.18 -17.81
C MET A 113 47.17 0.49 -16.32
N LYS A 114 47.09 1.78 -15.97
CA LYS A 114 47.03 2.25 -14.58
C LYS A 114 45.74 1.75 -13.90
N GLU A 115 44.61 1.86 -14.57
CA GLU A 115 43.30 1.42 -14.06
C GLU A 115 43.23 -0.09 -13.91
N SER A 116 43.67 -0.87 -14.90
CA SER A 116 43.74 -2.34 -14.81
C SER A 116 44.62 -2.78 -13.63
N THR A 117 45.78 -2.15 -13.45
CA THR A 117 46.67 -2.42 -12.31
C THR A 117 46.01 -2.04 -10.99
N MET A 118 45.39 -0.85 -10.92
CA MET A 118 44.69 -0.38 -9.72
C MET A 118 43.54 -1.31 -9.35
N PHE A 119 42.77 -1.80 -10.32
CA PHE A 119 41.70 -2.76 -10.11
C PHE A 119 42.24 -4.04 -9.45
N ASN A 120 43.33 -4.60 -9.97
CA ASN A 120 43.98 -5.77 -9.40
C ASN A 120 44.51 -5.54 -7.97
N VAL A 121 45.07 -4.36 -7.69
CA VAL A 121 45.52 -3.97 -6.35
C VAL A 121 44.33 -3.86 -5.38
N LEU A 122 43.26 -3.14 -5.78
CA LEU A 122 42.05 -2.98 -4.96
C LEU A 122 41.41 -4.33 -4.66
N ARG A 123 41.37 -5.26 -5.62
CA ARG A 123 40.84 -6.63 -5.46
C ARG A 123 41.64 -7.49 -4.48
N ARG A 124 42.85 -7.11 -4.05
CA ARG A 124 43.57 -7.77 -2.95
C ARG A 124 42.92 -7.51 -1.59
N ILE A 125 42.21 -6.39 -1.44
CA ILE A 125 41.47 -6.05 -0.23
C ILE A 125 40.18 -6.89 -0.21
N LYS A 126 39.96 -7.65 0.87
CA LYS A 126 38.79 -8.55 1.03
C LYS A 126 37.45 -7.86 0.76
N PHE A 127 37.33 -6.58 1.17
CA PHE A 127 36.16 -5.75 0.91
C PHE A 127 35.83 -5.68 -0.58
N PHE A 128 36.73 -5.18 -1.43
CA PHE A 128 36.50 -5.09 -2.88
C PHE A 128 36.45 -6.46 -3.55
N LYS A 129 37.15 -7.46 -3.02
CA LYS A 129 37.06 -8.84 -3.51
C LYS A 129 35.65 -9.42 -3.39
N GLN A 130 34.98 -9.16 -2.27
CA GLN A 130 33.68 -9.75 -1.94
C GLN A 130 32.51 -8.78 -2.12
N PHE A 131 32.78 -7.52 -2.49
CA PHE A 131 31.78 -6.46 -2.57
C PHE A 131 30.56 -6.82 -3.41
N LEU A 132 30.76 -7.35 -4.63
CA LEU A 132 29.64 -7.74 -5.51
C LEU A 132 28.83 -8.89 -4.92
N ILE A 133 29.48 -9.88 -4.31
CA ILE A 133 28.80 -11.00 -3.63
C ILE A 133 27.97 -10.46 -2.47
N TYR A 134 28.55 -9.59 -1.62
CA TYR A 134 27.83 -8.96 -0.51
C TYR A 134 26.69 -8.06 -0.99
N LYS A 135 26.90 -7.28 -2.07
CA LYS A 135 25.89 -6.42 -2.67
C LYS A 135 24.72 -7.26 -3.18
N SER A 136 25.00 -8.35 -3.90
CA SER A 136 24.00 -9.30 -4.39
C SER A 136 23.25 -9.99 -3.25
N PHE A 137 23.96 -10.48 -2.23
CA PHE A 137 23.32 -11.12 -1.07
C PHE A 137 22.46 -10.12 -0.27
N ARG A 138 22.94 -8.89 -0.07
CA ARG A 138 22.19 -7.83 0.61
C ARG A 138 20.94 -7.44 -0.19
N LEU A 139 21.05 -7.36 -1.51
CA LEU A 139 19.91 -7.11 -2.39
C LEU A 139 18.91 -8.26 -2.33
N TRP A 140 19.37 -9.51 -2.47
CA TRP A 140 18.54 -10.71 -2.34
C TRP A 140 17.84 -10.78 -0.99
N TYR A 141 18.56 -10.50 0.11
CA TYR A 141 18.01 -10.49 1.45
C TYR A 141 16.92 -9.42 1.59
N LYS A 142 17.18 -8.20 1.11
CA LYS A 142 16.18 -7.11 1.08
C LYS A 142 14.94 -7.51 0.28
N ILE A 143 15.11 -8.06 -0.91
CA ILE A 143 14.02 -8.53 -1.78
C ILE A 143 13.24 -9.65 -1.06
N SER A 144 13.93 -10.63 -0.49
CA SER A 144 13.30 -11.74 0.24
C SER A 144 12.48 -11.26 1.44
N ARG A 145 12.99 -10.29 2.20
CA ARG A 145 12.25 -9.65 3.30
C ARG A 145 11.04 -8.88 2.78
N TYR A 146 11.20 -8.13 1.69
CA TYR A 146 10.13 -7.40 1.05
C TYR A 146 9.03 -8.34 0.54
N LEU A 147 9.37 -9.45 -0.12
CA LEU A 147 8.42 -10.46 -0.58
C LEU A 147 7.64 -11.08 0.57
N LYS A 148 8.33 -11.42 1.68
CA LYS A 148 7.68 -11.90 2.90
C LYS A 148 6.71 -10.87 3.49
N TYR A 149 7.13 -9.61 3.55
CA TYR A 149 6.29 -8.49 4.00
C TYR A 149 5.06 -8.32 3.11
N THR A 150 5.23 -8.26 1.79
CA THR A 150 4.14 -8.07 0.83
C THR A 150 3.13 -9.21 0.91
N LYS A 151 3.58 -10.46 1.09
CA LYS A 151 2.69 -11.61 1.30
C LYS A 151 1.86 -11.47 2.58
N LYS A 152 2.48 -11.06 3.69
CA LYS A 152 1.78 -10.80 4.96
C LYS A 152 0.81 -9.63 4.81
N ARG A 153 1.24 -8.51 4.22
CA ARG A 153 0.41 -7.33 3.97
C ARG A 153 -0.82 -7.67 3.13
N ALA A 154 -0.67 -8.45 2.07
CA ALA A 154 -1.78 -8.90 1.24
C ALA A 154 -2.73 -9.86 1.98
N LYS A 155 -2.23 -10.68 2.92
CA LYS A 155 -3.08 -11.50 3.78
C LYS A 155 -3.90 -10.63 4.75
N LEU A 156 -3.28 -9.65 5.39
CA LEU A 156 -3.98 -8.73 6.29
C LEU A 156 -5.02 -7.91 5.51
N ALA A 157 -4.63 -7.29 4.38
CA ALA A 157 -5.52 -6.45 3.57
C ALA A 157 -6.79 -7.18 3.07
N ARG A 158 -6.77 -8.51 2.98
CA ARG A 158 -7.96 -9.30 2.64
C ARG A 158 -8.99 -9.35 3.77
N GLY A 159 -8.57 -9.33 5.03
CA GLY A 159 -9.46 -9.47 6.20
C GLY A 159 -9.84 -8.15 6.88
N PHE A 160 -9.09 -7.06 6.69
CA PHE A 160 -9.39 -5.78 7.34
C PHE A 160 -10.29 -4.88 6.49
N PHE A 161 -11.34 -4.34 7.11
CA PHE A 161 -12.23 -3.35 6.48
C PHE A 161 -11.50 -2.07 6.06
N LEU A 162 -10.63 -1.53 6.92
CA LEU A 162 -9.86 -0.31 6.64
C LEU A 162 -8.91 -0.45 5.43
N ALA A 163 -8.49 -1.66 5.10
CA ALA A 163 -7.62 -1.91 3.96
C ALA A 163 -8.38 -1.96 2.62
N LYS A 164 -9.72 -1.92 2.65
CA LYS A 164 -10.59 -2.03 1.49
C LYS A 164 -11.29 -0.71 1.25
N SER A 165 -11.12 -0.18 0.04
CA SER A 165 -11.70 1.10 -0.38
C SER A 165 -13.23 1.12 -0.35
N ALA A 166 -13.90 -0.04 -0.41
CA ALA A 166 -15.35 -0.14 -0.29
C ALA A 166 -15.85 0.17 1.14
N PHE A 167 -15.12 -0.29 2.17
CA PHE A 167 -15.57 -0.21 3.57
C PHE A 167 -14.98 0.96 4.33
N ALA A 168 -13.74 1.36 4.01
CA ALA A 168 -13.01 2.37 4.78
C ALA A 168 -13.77 3.71 4.93
N PRO A 169 -14.39 4.29 3.88
CA PRO A 169 -15.13 5.55 4.04
C PRO A 169 -16.34 5.40 4.96
N SER A 170 -17.15 4.35 4.78
CA SER A 170 -18.32 4.07 5.62
C SER A 170 -17.91 3.83 7.08
N LEU A 171 -16.82 3.12 7.32
CA LEU A 171 -16.31 2.88 8.67
C LEU A 171 -15.85 4.16 9.36
N MET A 172 -15.23 5.10 8.62
CA MET A 172 -14.86 6.40 9.17
C MET A 172 -16.09 7.24 9.55
N LEU A 173 -17.13 7.22 8.72
CA LEU A 173 -18.39 7.91 9.02
C LEU A 173 -19.09 7.29 10.24
N LEU A 174 -19.13 5.96 10.33
CA LEU A 174 -19.65 5.25 11.50
C LEU A 174 -18.88 5.61 12.77
N HIS A 175 -17.55 5.71 12.69
CA HIS A 175 -16.73 6.19 13.82
C HIS A 175 -17.09 7.61 14.24
N SER A 176 -17.29 8.52 13.29
CA SER A 176 -17.72 9.89 13.59
C SER A 176 -19.08 9.93 14.29
N LEU A 177 -20.08 9.19 13.78
CA LEU A 177 -21.40 9.10 14.38
C LEU A 177 -21.36 8.45 15.76
N SER A 178 -20.51 7.42 15.94
CA SER A 178 -20.28 6.76 17.21
C SER A 178 -19.67 7.73 18.23
N TYR A 179 -18.75 8.59 17.81
CA TYR A 179 -18.20 9.64 18.66
C TYR A 179 -19.23 10.71 19.02
N ASP A 180 -20.06 11.14 18.07
CA ASP A 180 -21.16 12.07 18.34
C ASP A 180 -22.13 11.47 19.38
N LEU A 181 -22.50 10.19 19.24
CA LEU A 181 -23.36 9.47 20.18
C LEU A 181 -22.80 9.47 21.60
N GLN A 182 -21.47 9.33 21.77
CA GLN A 182 -20.82 9.35 23.10
C GLN A 182 -20.90 10.71 23.80
N ASN A 183 -21.11 11.80 23.05
CA ASN A 183 -21.05 13.16 23.55
C ASN A 183 -22.42 13.85 23.66
N ILE A 184 -23.52 13.11 23.44
CA ILE A 184 -24.88 13.66 23.57
C ILE A 184 -25.18 13.96 25.05
N PRO A 185 -25.50 15.21 25.41
CA PRO A 185 -25.71 15.58 26.82
C PRO A 185 -27.12 15.15 27.29
N ILE A 186 -27.31 13.88 27.60
CA ILE A 186 -28.61 13.31 28.01
C ILE A 186 -29.14 13.86 29.36
N MET A 187 -28.28 14.49 30.15
CA MET A 187 -28.59 15.06 31.46
C MET A 187 -28.37 16.57 31.47
N ASP A 188 -29.28 17.31 32.11
CA ASP A 188 -29.12 18.75 32.32
C ASP A 188 -28.41 19.03 33.66
N TYR A 189 -27.20 19.58 33.59
CA TYR A 189 -26.43 19.98 34.77
C TYR A 189 -26.70 21.42 35.21
N SER A 190 -27.46 22.20 34.44
CA SER A 190 -27.70 23.62 34.69
C SER A 190 -28.53 23.84 35.97
N ASN A 191 -29.49 22.95 36.21
CA ASN A 191 -30.36 22.98 37.40
C ASN A 191 -29.68 22.45 38.66
N LEU A 192 -28.52 21.79 38.55
CA LEU A 192 -27.69 21.41 39.70
C LEU A 192 -26.84 22.58 40.24
N LYS A 193 -26.84 23.71 39.53
CA LYS A 193 -26.08 24.92 39.88
C LYS A 193 -26.97 26.07 40.34
N ARG A 194 -28.28 25.85 40.42
CA ARG A 194 -29.29 26.83 40.81
C ARG A 194 -30.18 26.22 41.88
N GLU A 195 -30.73 27.06 42.73
CA GLU A 195 -31.77 26.66 43.68
C GLU A 195 -32.99 26.14 42.89
N CYS A 196 -33.28 24.86 43.02
CA CYS A 196 -34.30 24.17 42.25
C CYS A 196 -35.20 23.34 43.18
N ASP A 197 -36.48 23.23 42.84
CA ASP A 197 -37.39 22.27 43.47
C ASP A 197 -37.23 20.87 42.84
N ILE A 198 -37.54 19.83 43.61
CA ILE A 198 -37.40 18.44 43.16
C ILE A 198 -38.26 18.13 41.92
N GLU A 199 -39.47 18.70 41.84
CA GLU A 199 -40.36 18.50 40.70
C GLU A 199 -39.85 19.24 39.46
N SER A 200 -39.37 20.48 39.64
CA SER A 200 -38.78 21.28 38.56
C SER A 200 -37.54 20.59 37.97
N PHE A 201 -36.71 19.97 38.81
CA PHE A 201 -35.58 19.17 38.35
C PHE A 201 -36.05 17.94 37.56
N ARG A 202 -37.04 17.19 38.07
CA ARG A 202 -37.57 16.00 37.40
C ARG A 202 -38.13 16.33 36.02
N GLU A 203 -38.88 17.41 35.90
CA GLU A 203 -39.46 17.88 34.64
C GLU A 203 -38.36 18.28 33.65
N ALA A 204 -37.36 19.04 34.08
CA ALA A 204 -36.25 19.44 33.22
C ALA A 204 -35.42 18.25 32.72
N GLN A 205 -35.15 17.25 33.58
CA GLN A 205 -34.47 16.02 33.14
C GLN A 205 -35.32 15.22 32.16
N LYS A 206 -36.63 15.13 32.39
CA LYS A 206 -37.56 14.45 31.48
C LYS A 206 -37.61 15.12 30.11
N GLU A 207 -37.73 16.45 30.07
CA GLU A 207 -37.72 17.22 28.82
C GLU A 207 -36.39 17.03 28.07
N LYS A 208 -35.27 17.18 28.78
CA LYS A 208 -33.93 17.00 28.20
C LYS A 208 -33.76 15.60 27.64
N ARG A 209 -34.08 14.56 28.40
CA ARG A 209 -34.01 13.17 27.93
C ARG A 209 -34.91 12.91 26.73
N SER A 210 -36.14 13.41 26.73
CA SER A 210 -37.06 13.25 25.60
C SER A 210 -36.49 13.88 24.32
N LYS A 211 -35.85 15.05 24.44
CA LYS A 211 -35.20 15.73 23.31
C LYS A 211 -33.98 14.96 22.80
N GLU A 212 -33.11 14.53 23.69
CA GLU A 212 -31.87 13.84 23.31
C GLU A 212 -32.15 12.41 22.81
N SER A 213 -33.22 11.75 23.28
CA SER A 213 -33.66 10.44 22.75
C SER A 213 -33.98 10.51 21.26
N ARG A 214 -34.62 11.59 20.81
CA ARG A 214 -34.85 11.84 19.38
C ARG A 214 -33.55 12.04 18.60
N THR A 215 -32.51 12.55 19.26
CA THR A 215 -31.18 12.71 18.64
C THR A 215 -30.47 11.36 18.50
N PHE A 216 -30.69 10.41 19.43
CA PHE A 216 -30.25 9.02 19.24
C PHE A 216 -30.89 8.40 18.01
N GLU A 217 -32.21 8.51 17.86
CA GLU A 217 -32.94 7.98 16.70
C GLU A 217 -32.37 8.52 15.38
N ILE A 218 -32.20 9.85 15.27
CA ILE A 218 -31.64 10.49 14.07
C ILE A 218 -30.22 9.97 13.76
N LYS A 219 -29.38 9.78 14.79
CA LYS A 219 -27.99 9.31 14.60
C LYS A 219 -27.95 7.83 14.22
N ILE A 220 -28.82 7.01 14.80
CA ILE A 220 -28.95 5.60 14.44
C ILE A 220 -29.48 5.45 13.01
N GLU A 221 -30.53 6.18 12.64
CA GLU A 221 -31.06 6.20 11.27
C GLU A 221 -29.96 6.64 10.27
N ALA A 222 -29.11 7.59 10.63
CA ALA A 222 -27.96 7.96 9.80
C ALA A 222 -26.94 6.81 9.65
N MET A 223 -26.71 6.01 10.70
CA MET A 223 -25.86 4.82 10.63
C MET A 223 -26.50 3.74 9.73
N GLU A 224 -27.82 3.53 9.84
CA GLU A 224 -28.58 2.59 8.99
C GLU A 224 -28.46 2.97 7.52
N ASN A 225 -28.71 4.23 7.19
CA ASN A 225 -28.56 4.78 5.84
C ASN A 225 -27.15 4.58 5.25
N ILE A 226 -26.10 4.65 6.07
CA ILE A 226 -24.72 4.37 5.63
C ILE A 226 -24.54 2.87 5.32
N LEU A 227 -25.12 2.00 6.14
CA LEU A 227 -25.07 0.56 5.95
C LEU A 227 -25.86 0.13 4.71
N GLU A 228 -27.06 0.66 4.50
CA GLU A 228 -27.87 0.40 3.29
C GLU A 228 -27.12 0.81 2.02
N LYS A 229 -26.60 2.04 1.96
CA LYS A 229 -25.82 2.52 0.81
C LYS A 229 -24.58 1.65 0.54
N LEU A 230 -23.94 1.17 1.60
CA LEU A 230 -22.79 0.27 1.48
C LEU A 230 -23.22 -1.10 0.95
N CYS A 231 -24.29 -1.67 1.49
CA CYS A 231 -24.88 -2.93 1.03
C CYS A 231 -25.26 -2.84 -0.45
N ASP A 232 -25.90 -1.76 -0.88
CA ASP A 232 -26.25 -1.52 -2.28
C ASP A 232 -25.00 -1.42 -3.15
N ASN A 233 -23.99 -0.65 -2.73
CA ASN A 233 -22.77 -0.45 -3.50
C ASN A 233 -21.98 -1.76 -3.69
N VAL A 234 -21.84 -2.55 -2.62
CA VAL A 234 -21.11 -3.82 -2.64
C VAL A 234 -21.91 -4.89 -3.39
N THR A 235 -23.23 -4.94 -3.19
CA THR A 235 -24.11 -5.89 -3.88
C THR A 235 -24.20 -5.59 -5.36
N ALA A 236 -24.35 -4.32 -5.77
CA ALA A 236 -24.35 -3.92 -7.17
C ALA A 236 -23.03 -4.27 -7.88
N ARG A 237 -21.88 -4.10 -7.18
CA ARG A 237 -20.57 -4.51 -7.69
C ARG A 237 -20.40 -6.03 -7.78
N SER A 238 -21.09 -6.79 -6.94
CA SER A 238 -21.11 -8.25 -7.01
C SER A 238 -22.06 -8.78 -8.09
N ARG A 239 -23.16 -8.06 -8.35
CA ARG A 239 -24.21 -8.38 -9.35
C ARG A 239 -23.93 -7.74 -10.71
N VAL A 240 -22.68 -7.65 -11.13
CA VAL A 240 -22.41 -7.28 -12.53
C VAL A 240 -22.87 -8.48 -13.38
N PRO A 241 -23.88 -8.31 -14.25
CA PRO A 241 -24.33 -9.39 -15.11
C PRO A 241 -23.16 -9.85 -15.97
N ASP A 242 -22.97 -11.16 -16.02
CA ASP A 242 -22.14 -11.76 -17.04
C ASP A 242 -22.77 -11.39 -18.39
N MET A 243 -22.10 -10.52 -19.15
CA MET A 243 -22.56 -10.14 -20.50
C MET A 243 -22.39 -11.30 -21.49
N ASN A 244 -21.84 -12.43 -21.04
CA ASN A 244 -21.70 -13.66 -21.80
C ASN A 244 -22.60 -14.80 -21.29
N SER A 245 -23.46 -14.57 -20.29
CA SER A 245 -24.51 -15.55 -19.98
C SER A 245 -25.54 -15.57 -21.11
N THR A 246 -25.84 -16.76 -21.61
CA THR A 246 -26.82 -17.03 -22.68
C THR A 246 -28.15 -16.29 -22.46
N ASP A 247 -28.58 -16.18 -21.21
CA ASP A 247 -29.84 -15.53 -20.81
C ASP A 247 -29.87 -14.02 -21.12
N ASN A 248 -28.71 -13.34 -21.10
CA ASN A 248 -28.62 -11.91 -21.41
C ASN A 248 -28.47 -11.64 -22.92
N ILE A 249 -27.89 -12.58 -23.66
CA ILE A 249 -27.82 -12.53 -25.14
C ILE A 249 -29.22 -12.68 -25.72
N GLU A 250 -30.02 -13.60 -25.17
CA GLU A 250 -31.43 -13.76 -25.54
C GLU A 250 -32.29 -12.54 -25.16
N ALA A 251 -32.02 -11.90 -24.01
CA ALA A 251 -32.72 -10.68 -23.60
C ALA A 251 -32.40 -9.45 -24.49
N TYR A 252 -31.16 -9.35 -25.00
CA TYR A 252 -30.73 -8.33 -25.96
C TYR A 252 -31.34 -8.56 -27.35
N LEU A 253 -31.36 -9.80 -27.82
CA LEU A 253 -32.00 -10.19 -29.08
C LEU A 253 -33.53 -10.01 -29.06
N ASN A 254 -34.15 -10.15 -27.88
CA ASN A 254 -35.59 -9.96 -27.68
C ASN A 254 -36.02 -8.52 -27.36
N GLY A 255 -35.12 -7.52 -27.47
CA GLY A 255 -35.48 -6.10 -27.49
C GLY A 255 -36.08 -5.54 -26.20
N LYS A 256 -35.80 -6.14 -25.03
CA LYS A 256 -36.36 -5.72 -23.73
C LYS A 256 -35.46 -4.82 -22.88
N ILE A 257 -34.35 -4.32 -23.43
CA ILE A 257 -33.49 -3.34 -22.74
C ILE A 257 -33.87 -1.94 -23.25
N PRO A 258 -34.11 -0.94 -22.38
CA PRO A 258 -34.34 0.43 -22.81
C PRO A 258 -33.09 0.93 -23.54
N ILE A 259 -33.26 1.31 -24.81
CA ILE A 259 -32.25 2.05 -25.56
C ILE A 259 -32.09 3.38 -24.81
N ILE A 260 -31.00 3.53 -24.07
CA ILE A 260 -30.57 4.85 -23.61
C ILE A 260 -30.34 5.67 -24.89
N GLU A 261 -31.09 6.76 -25.03
CA GLU A 261 -30.96 7.70 -26.15
C GLU A 261 -29.48 8.07 -26.35
N PRO A 262 -28.99 8.11 -27.60
CA PRO A 262 -27.58 8.25 -27.87
C PRO A 262 -27.14 9.68 -27.56
N ASP A 263 -26.45 9.86 -26.44
CA ASP A 263 -25.72 11.08 -26.16
C ASP A 263 -24.51 11.18 -27.12
N GLU A 264 -24.35 12.34 -27.74
CA GLU A 264 -23.48 12.62 -28.89
C GLU A 264 -21.98 12.60 -28.51
N ALA A 265 -21.40 11.45 -28.20
CA ALA A 265 -19.94 11.33 -28.05
C ALA A 265 -19.35 9.90 -28.17
N TYR A 266 -20.07 8.92 -28.73
CA TYR A 266 -19.51 7.57 -28.90
C TYR A 266 -18.59 7.48 -30.13
N THR A 267 -17.35 7.89 -29.94
CA THR A 267 -16.25 7.50 -30.85
C THR A 267 -15.99 6.01 -30.67
N VAL A 268 -16.39 5.21 -31.66
CA VAL A 268 -16.06 3.78 -31.77
C VAL A 268 -14.53 3.63 -31.77
N LYS A 269 -13.94 3.30 -30.62
CA LYS A 269 -12.51 2.99 -30.55
C LYS A 269 -12.26 1.70 -31.34
N LYS A 270 -11.41 1.81 -32.36
CA LYS A 270 -10.92 0.71 -33.21
C LYS A 270 -10.54 -0.51 -32.36
N SER A 271 -10.93 -1.69 -32.86
CA SER A 271 -10.54 -3.05 -32.47
C SER A 271 -9.38 -3.12 -31.45
N LYS A 272 -9.75 -3.36 -30.19
CA LYS A 272 -8.81 -3.62 -29.09
C LYS A 272 -7.89 -4.80 -29.45
N SER A 273 -6.61 -4.71 -29.10
CA SER A 273 -5.65 -5.79 -29.28
C SER A 273 -6.06 -7.03 -28.47
N MET A 274 -5.87 -8.24 -29.00
CA MET A 274 -6.19 -9.49 -28.31
C MET A 274 -5.51 -9.62 -26.94
N VAL A 275 -4.31 -9.06 -26.78
CA VAL A 275 -3.58 -9.03 -25.50
C VAL A 275 -4.23 -8.07 -24.50
N GLU A 276 -4.78 -6.96 -24.99
CA GLU A 276 -5.47 -5.96 -24.16
C GLU A 276 -6.84 -6.48 -23.70
N ALA A 277 -7.57 -7.15 -24.59
CA ALA A 277 -8.83 -7.81 -24.25
C ALA A 277 -8.64 -8.94 -23.22
N GLN A 278 -7.60 -9.77 -23.35
CA GLN A 278 -7.27 -10.80 -22.35
C GLN A 278 -6.90 -10.21 -20.98
N LYS A 279 -6.17 -9.08 -20.97
CA LYS A 279 -5.81 -8.39 -19.73
C LYS A 279 -7.03 -7.78 -19.03
N GLU A 280 -7.92 -7.14 -19.79
CA GLU A 280 -9.17 -6.56 -19.28
C GLU A 280 -10.09 -7.64 -18.69
N GLU A 281 -10.21 -8.78 -19.37
CA GLU A 281 -11.00 -9.91 -18.87
C GLU A 281 -10.43 -10.47 -17.56
N LEU A 282 -9.12 -10.62 -17.46
CA LEU A 282 -8.47 -11.05 -16.22
C LEU A 282 -8.67 -10.05 -15.08
N GLU A 283 -8.64 -8.76 -15.36
CA GLU A 283 -8.92 -7.70 -14.39
C GLU A 283 -10.40 -7.73 -13.94
N ARG A 284 -11.32 -7.94 -14.87
CA ARG A 284 -12.76 -8.11 -14.58
C ARG A 284 -13.02 -9.31 -13.68
N GLN A 285 -12.44 -10.47 -13.99
CA GLN A 285 -12.59 -11.67 -13.15
C GLN A 285 -12.03 -11.45 -11.74
N LYS A 286 -10.88 -10.77 -11.61
CA LYS A 286 -10.33 -10.40 -10.29
C LYS A 286 -11.25 -9.44 -9.53
N ALA A 287 -11.84 -8.46 -10.23
CA ALA A 287 -12.78 -7.51 -9.63
C ALA A 287 -14.05 -8.21 -9.13
N LEU A 288 -14.62 -9.12 -9.92
CA LEU A 288 -15.79 -9.92 -9.53
C LEU A 288 -15.49 -10.80 -8.30
N LYS A 289 -14.35 -11.50 -8.31
CA LYS A 289 -13.93 -12.29 -7.15
C LYS A 289 -13.78 -11.43 -5.90
N LYS A 290 -13.16 -10.25 -6.03
CA LYS A 290 -13.02 -9.30 -4.93
C LYS A 290 -14.39 -8.81 -4.44
N ALA A 291 -15.31 -8.47 -5.34
CA ALA A 291 -16.65 -8.02 -4.98
C ALA A 291 -17.44 -9.10 -4.22
N LYS A 292 -17.31 -10.37 -4.63
CA LYS A 292 -17.91 -11.50 -3.90
C LYS A 292 -17.33 -11.67 -2.49
N GLU A 293 -16.00 -11.66 -2.37
CA GLU A 293 -15.34 -11.68 -1.06
C GLU A 293 -15.75 -10.49 -0.18
N GLU A 294 -16.05 -9.34 -0.78
CA GLU A 294 -16.54 -8.15 -0.07
C GLU A 294 -17.99 -8.32 0.39
N ALA A 295 -18.86 -8.87 -0.45
CA ALA A 295 -20.24 -9.18 -0.09
C ALA A 295 -20.32 -10.15 1.09
N ASP A 296 -19.49 -11.19 1.11
CA ASP A 296 -19.44 -12.18 2.20
C ASP A 296 -19.08 -11.56 3.56
N MET A 297 -18.35 -10.43 3.58
CA MET A 297 -17.99 -9.76 4.82
C MET A 297 -19.02 -8.74 5.31
N LEU A 298 -20.05 -8.40 4.52
CA LEU A 298 -21.06 -7.40 4.90
C LEU A 298 -21.71 -7.74 6.25
N GLY A 299 -22.06 -9.01 6.47
CA GLY A 299 -22.65 -9.43 7.75
C GLY A 299 -21.72 -9.22 8.96
N SER A 300 -20.41 -9.37 8.77
CA SER A 300 -19.43 -9.06 9.82
C SER A 300 -19.27 -7.56 10.03
N PHE A 301 -19.37 -6.77 8.95
CA PHE A 301 -19.30 -5.31 9.02
C PHE A 301 -20.50 -4.71 9.76
N ILE A 302 -21.72 -5.19 9.48
CA ILE A 302 -22.95 -4.74 10.16
C ILE A 302 -22.85 -5.03 11.67
N ARG A 303 -22.35 -6.22 12.06
CA ARG A 303 -22.11 -6.54 13.49
C ARG A 303 -21.14 -5.57 14.15
N VAL A 304 -20.06 -5.20 13.46
CA VAL A 304 -19.10 -4.21 13.99
C VAL A 304 -19.77 -2.85 14.16
N ALA A 305 -20.55 -2.39 13.18
CA ALA A 305 -21.29 -1.13 13.28
C ALA A 305 -22.27 -1.13 14.45
N ASP A 306 -23.00 -2.22 14.64
CA ASP A 306 -23.89 -2.43 15.78
C ASP A 306 -23.15 -2.41 17.12
N TYR A 307 -22.02 -3.11 17.23
CA TYR A 307 -21.20 -3.07 18.44
C TYR A 307 -20.65 -1.67 18.73
N MET A 308 -20.24 -0.91 17.71
CA MET A 308 -19.80 0.47 17.88
C MET A 308 -20.92 1.36 18.42
N ALA A 309 -22.14 1.24 17.89
CA ALA A 309 -23.30 2.00 18.38
C ALA A 309 -23.60 1.65 19.85
N VAL A 310 -23.65 0.37 20.18
CA VAL A 310 -23.94 -0.11 21.54
C VAL A 310 -22.85 0.32 22.53
N GLU A 311 -21.58 0.16 22.17
CA GLU A 311 -20.46 0.61 22.98
C GLU A 311 -20.52 2.11 23.23
N SER A 312 -20.84 2.90 22.20
CA SER A 312 -21.00 4.35 22.33
C SER A 312 -22.10 4.74 23.30
N LEU A 313 -23.26 4.10 23.23
CA LEU A 313 -24.38 4.39 24.13
C LEU A 313 -24.08 3.98 25.58
N VAL A 314 -23.43 2.82 25.78
CA VAL A 314 -23.00 2.38 27.12
C VAL A 314 -21.93 3.31 27.70
N THR A 315 -20.99 3.75 26.86
CA THR A 315 -19.94 4.70 27.25
C THR A 315 -20.54 6.05 27.63
N LEU A 316 -21.53 6.53 26.87
CA LEU A 316 -22.31 7.72 27.20
C LEU A 316 -22.94 7.59 28.59
N ALA A 317 -23.73 6.54 28.83
CA ALA A 317 -24.41 6.34 30.12
C ALA A 317 -23.43 6.31 31.29
N LYS A 318 -22.31 5.61 31.14
CA LYS A 318 -21.24 5.57 32.15
C LYS A 318 -20.63 6.95 32.40
N HIS A 319 -20.33 7.69 31.35
CA HIS A 319 -19.75 9.03 31.46
C HIS A 319 -20.72 10.01 32.12
N THR A 320 -22.00 9.99 31.72
CA THR A 320 -23.04 10.83 32.32
C THR A 320 -23.23 10.52 33.80
N LEU A 321 -23.39 9.24 34.18
CA LEU A 321 -23.56 8.86 35.59
C LEU A 321 -22.30 9.12 36.41
N GLY A 322 -21.12 8.94 35.83
CA GLY A 322 -19.84 9.27 36.45
C GLY A 322 -19.73 10.77 36.75
N ASN A 323 -20.03 11.61 35.77
CA ASN A 323 -20.04 13.07 35.93
C ASN A 323 -21.10 13.51 36.94
N PHE A 324 -22.30 12.92 36.88
CA PHE A 324 -23.35 13.18 37.84
C PHE A 324 -22.91 12.89 39.28
N LYS A 325 -22.27 11.73 39.50
CA LYS A 325 -21.69 11.39 40.81
C LYS A 325 -20.64 12.41 41.26
N ILE A 326 -19.76 12.86 40.37
CA ILE A 326 -18.75 13.88 40.69
C ILE A 326 -19.45 15.18 41.10
N THR A 327 -20.43 15.64 40.33
CA THR A 327 -21.20 16.86 40.64
C THR A 327 -21.94 16.76 41.97
N LEU A 328 -22.46 15.59 42.36
CA LEU A 328 -23.08 15.38 43.67
C LEU A 328 -22.07 15.42 44.83
N HIS A 329 -20.80 15.08 44.60
CA HIS A 329 -19.75 15.16 45.62
C HIS A 329 -19.16 16.57 45.79
N GLU A 330 -19.39 17.47 44.82
CA GLU A 330 -18.95 18.86 44.91
C GLU A 330 -19.79 19.61 45.96
N LYS A 331 -19.18 19.92 47.10
CA LYS A 331 -19.82 20.57 48.26
C LYS A 331 -20.25 22.03 48.03
N THR A 332 -20.02 22.58 46.84
CA THR A 332 -20.20 24.00 46.54
C THR A 332 -21.60 24.35 46.03
N ASN A 333 -22.40 23.37 45.62
CA ASN A 333 -23.70 23.62 44.98
C ASN A 333 -24.85 23.27 45.92
N ILE A 334 -25.75 24.22 46.14
CA ILE A 334 -27.06 23.96 46.76
C ILE A 334 -27.92 23.29 45.68
N LEU A 335 -28.36 22.06 45.95
CA LEU A 335 -29.09 21.22 44.98
C LEU A 335 -30.60 21.44 45.05
N PHE A 336 -31.19 21.26 46.24
CA PHE A 336 -32.64 21.33 46.44
C PHE A 336 -33.01 22.22 47.62
N LEU A 337 -34.08 22.99 47.46
CA LEU A 337 -34.73 23.69 48.56
C LEU A 337 -35.59 22.69 49.35
N VAL A 338 -35.46 22.70 50.68
CA VAL A 338 -36.25 21.84 51.56
C VAL A 338 -37.13 22.73 52.44
N ALA A 339 -38.45 22.61 52.27
CA ALA A 339 -39.42 23.25 53.12
C ALA A 339 -39.57 22.48 54.43
N LEU A 340 -39.57 23.21 55.54
CA LEU A 340 -39.71 22.66 56.89
C LEU A 340 -41.12 22.95 57.40
N SER A 341 -41.87 21.91 57.70
CA SER A 341 -43.23 22.00 58.24
C SER A 341 -43.35 21.22 59.54
N PHE A 342 -44.32 21.59 60.38
CA PHE A 342 -44.57 20.91 61.66
C PHE A 342 -45.85 20.09 61.56
N ASP A 343 -45.78 18.81 61.89
CA ASP A 343 -46.96 17.95 61.99
C ASP A 343 -47.80 18.30 63.23
N LYS A 344 -49.04 17.80 63.29
CA LYS A 344 -49.98 17.93 64.42
C LYS A 344 -49.39 17.39 65.74
N ASN A 345 -48.38 16.53 65.66
CA ASN A 345 -47.64 15.99 66.80
C ASN A 345 -46.36 16.78 67.14
N ALA A 346 -46.18 17.99 66.59
CA ALA A 346 -44.98 18.82 66.72
C ALA A 346 -43.68 18.19 66.17
N ASN A 347 -43.79 17.20 65.29
CA ASN A 347 -42.65 16.62 64.57
C ASN A 347 -42.24 17.51 63.39
N ILE A 348 -40.93 17.59 63.14
CA ILE A 348 -40.37 18.29 61.98
C ILE A 348 -40.52 17.39 60.74
N LEU A 349 -41.20 17.90 59.72
CA LEU A 349 -41.35 17.27 58.41
C LEU A 349 -40.56 18.06 57.37
N PHE A 350 -39.71 17.35 56.64
CA PHE A 350 -38.93 17.89 55.52
C PHE A 350 -39.66 17.58 54.21
N SER A 351 -39.90 18.60 53.39
CA SER A 351 -40.51 18.48 52.08
C SER A 351 -39.58 19.14 51.04
N PRO A 352 -38.83 18.37 50.24
CA PRO A 352 -38.80 16.92 50.16
C PRO A 352 -38.01 16.24 51.30
N SER A 353 -38.33 14.98 51.58
CA SER A 353 -37.59 14.15 52.53
C SER A 353 -36.27 13.62 51.92
N GLU A 354 -35.32 13.20 52.76
CA GLU A 354 -34.08 12.56 52.29
C GLU A 354 -34.36 11.35 51.39
N ASN A 355 -35.34 10.53 51.76
CA ASN A 355 -35.74 9.37 50.98
C ASN A 355 -36.29 9.76 49.60
N GLU A 356 -37.07 10.84 49.50
CA GLU A 356 -37.60 11.32 48.22
C GLU A 356 -36.49 11.79 47.28
N ILE A 357 -35.48 12.48 47.81
CA ILE A 357 -34.31 12.92 47.03
C ILE A 357 -33.50 11.71 46.53
N LEU A 358 -33.27 10.71 47.39
CA LEU A 358 -32.55 9.49 47.03
C LEU A 358 -33.29 8.70 45.94
N VAL A 359 -34.61 8.53 46.09
CA VAL A 359 -35.45 7.84 45.10
C VAL A 359 -35.45 8.60 43.78
N MET A 360 -35.49 9.94 43.79
CA MET A 360 -35.42 10.75 42.57
C MET A 360 -34.08 10.54 41.85
N PHE A 361 -32.95 10.55 42.56
CA PHE A 361 -31.64 10.30 41.94
C PHE A 361 -31.50 8.89 41.35
N GLN A 362 -32.02 7.87 42.04
CA GLN A 362 -32.07 6.50 41.53
C GLN A 362 -32.95 6.40 40.28
N THR A 363 -34.14 6.98 40.34
CA THR A 363 -35.08 7.02 39.21
C THR A 363 -34.45 7.71 38.00
N ASN A 364 -33.77 8.84 38.20
CA ASN A 364 -33.08 9.55 37.13
C ASN A 364 -31.96 8.71 36.48
N ALA A 365 -31.22 7.94 37.28
CA ALA A 365 -30.19 7.03 36.75
C ALA A 365 -30.81 5.87 35.96
N ASP A 366 -31.89 5.27 36.46
CA ASP A 366 -32.62 4.19 35.79
C ASP A 366 -33.25 4.68 34.47
N GLU A 367 -33.81 5.89 34.46
CA GLU A 367 -34.39 6.52 33.26
C GLU A 367 -33.32 6.81 32.18
N ILE A 368 -32.08 7.16 32.57
CA ILE A 368 -30.96 7.31 31.62
C ILE A 368 -30.61 5.96 30.99
N ILE A 369 -30.55 4.90 31.80
CA ILE A 369 -30.28 3.54 31.31
C ILE A 369 -31.41 3.07 30.38
N GLN A 370 -32.66 3.35 30.76
CA GLN A 370 -33.84 3.01 29.97
C GLN A 370 -33.86 3.73 28.62
N ALA A 371 -33.52 5.03 28.59
CA ALA A 371 -33.45 5.80 27.35
C ALA A 371 -32.41 5.22 26.39
N VAL A 372 -31.26 4.78 26.91
CA VAL A 372 -30.24 4.07 26.11
C VAL A 372 -30.72 2.69 25.65
N HIS A 373 -31.42 1.95 26.51
CA HIS A 373 -31.92 0.61 26.18
C HIS A 373 -33.02 0.60 25.11
N GLN A 374 -33.80 1.68 25.00
CA GLN A 374 -34.86 1.83 24.01
C GLN A 374 -34.33 2.09 22.59
N VAL A 375 -33.04 2.40 22.44
CA VAL A 375 -32.45 2.67 21.12
C VAL A 375 -32.42 1.37 20.29
N PRO A 376 -32.94 1.38 19.05
CA PRO A 376 -32.99 0.18 18.22
C PRO A 376 -31.59 -0.31 17.83
N ARG A 377 -31.49 -1.61 17.58
CA ARG A 377 -30.25 -2.28 17.16
C ARG A 377 -30.13 -2.27 15.64
N LEU A 378 -28.91 -2.02 15.15
CA LEU A 378 -28.59 -1.98 13.72
C LEU A 378 -28.61 -3.37 13.04
N LEU A 379 -28.87 -4.45 13.80
CA LEU A 379 -28.89 -5.83 13.31
C LEU A 379 -30.19 -6.25 12.59
N TYR A 380 -31.24 -5.42 12.69
CA TYR A 380 -32.56 -5.72 12.11
C TYR A 380 -32.80 -5.06 10.75
N ILE A 381 -31.76 -4.46 10.16
CA ILE A 381 -31.67 -4.09 8.74
C ILE A 381 -31.38 -5.36 7.93
#